data_AF-L8WCX6-F1
#
_entry.id   AF-L8WCX6-F1
#
_cell.length_a   1.000
_cell.length_b   1.000
_cell.length_c   1.000
_cell.angle_alpha   90.00
_cell.angle_beta   90.00
_cell.angle_gamma   90.00
#
_symmetry.space_group_name_H-M   'P 1'
#
loop_
_entity.id
_entity.type
_entity.pdbx_description
1 polymer ?
#
loop_
_entity_poly.entity_id
_entity_poly.type
_entity_poly.pdbx_seq_one_letter_code
_entity_poly.pdbx_strand_id
1 'polypeptide(L)' 'MVASGLFAFFDIRPKLDSEGCPIKLTAEMKQNVLVSQPTAFEVDIKPRSEKHEQILRAWVDI' A
#
# COMPACT_ATOMS: atom_id res chain seq x y z
N MET A 1 5.18 -9.34 -11.63
CA MET A 1 4.15 -10.26 -11.10
C MET A 1 3.65 -9.84 -9.71
N VAL A 2 4.52 -9.34 -8.82
CA VAL A 2 4.12 -8.89 -7.47
C VAL A 2 3.18 -7.67 -7.49
N ALA A 3 3.51 -6.63 -8.26
CA ALA A 3 2.69 -5.40 -8.31
C ALA A 3 1.26 -5.64 -8.84
N SER A 4 1.11 -6.48 -9.88
CA SER A 4 -0.20 -6.82 -10.44
C SER A 4 -1.08 -7.57 -9.46
N GLY A 5 -0.53 -8.48 -8.65
CA GLY A 5 -1.27 -9.16 -7.59
C GLY A 5 -1.70 -8.18 -6.50
N LEU A 6 -0.78 -7.33 -6.03
CA LEU A 6 -1.10 -6.27 -5.07
C LEU A 6 -2.28 -5.41 -5.54
N PHE A 7 -2.23 -4.90 -6.77
CA PHE A 7 -3.31 -4.05 -7.28
C PHE A 7 -4.60 -4.81 -7.59
N ALA A 8 -4.55 -6.11 -7.88
CA ALA A 8 -5.73 -6.93 -8.10
C ALA A 8 -6.51 -7.22 -6.81
N PHE A 9 -5.81 -7.45 -5.69
CA PHE A 9 -6.45 -7.85 -4.43
C PHE A 9 -6.69 -6.70 -3.45
N PHE A 10 -5.85 -5.66 -3.49
CA PHE A 10 -5.88 -4.59 -2.50
C PHE A 10 -6.28 -3.24 -3.12
N ASP A 11 -7.09 -2.51 -2.37
CA ASP A 11 -7.29 -1.08 -2.52
C ASP A 11 -6.21 -0.38 -1.68
N ILE A 12 -5.41 0.46 -2.34
CA ILE A 12 -4.28 1.17 -1.73
C ILE A 12 -4.58 2.66 -1.86
N ARG A 13 -4.76 3.33 -0.73
CA ARG A 13 -5.10 4.76 -0.68
C ARG A 13 -4.11 5.52 0.21
N PRO A 14 -3.88 6.81 -0.04
CA PRO A 14 -3.14 7.63 0.91
C PRO A 14 -3.83 7.60 2.26
N LYS A 15 -3.04 7.53 3.33
CA LYS A 15 -3.55 7.62 4.69
C LYS A 15 -4.20 8.99 4.91
N LEU A 16 -5.23 9.04 5.74
CA LEU A 16 -5.89 10.29 6.10
C LEU A 16 -5.20 10.94 7.30
N ASP A 17 -5.14 12.26 7.32
CA ASP A 17 -4.71 13.04 8.48
C ASP A 17 -5.81 13.13 9.56
N SER A 18 -5.56 13.88 10.63
CA SER A 18 -6.51 14.07 11.73
C SER A 18 -7.81 14.77 11.31
N GLU A 19 -7.83 15.45 10.18
CA GLU A 19 -8.99 16.14 9.63
C GLU A 19 -9.75 15.29 8.60
N GLY A 20 -9.28 14.07 8.33
CA GLY A 20 -9.85 13.17 7.34
C GLY A 20 -9.43 13.47 5.90
N CYS A 21 -8.44 14.35 5.70
CA CYS A 21 -7.91 14.70 4.39
C CYS A 21 -6.78 13.73 4.00
N PRO A 22 -6.70 13.29 2.73
CA PRO A 22 -5.59 12.44 2.28
C PRO A 22 -4.24 13.15 2.42
N ILE A 23 -3.30 12.51 3.11
CA ILE A 23 -1.91 13.00 3.21
C ILE A 23 -1.32 13.05 1.80
N LYS A 24 -0.78 14.21 1.43
CA LYS A 24 -0.16 14.40 0.12
C LYS A 24 1.07 13.51 -0.02
N LEU A 25 1.08 12.67 -1.04
CA LEU A 25 2.22 11.82 -1.35
C LEU A 25 3.34 12.65 -2.01
N THR A 26 4.48 12.78 -1.33
CA THR A 26 5.69 13.41 -1.86
C THR A 26 6.77 12.36 -2.07
N ALA A 27 7.32 12.27 -3.28
CA ALA A 27 8.37 11.31 -3.63
C ALA A 27 9.75 11.81 -3.15
N GLU A 28 9.88 12.01 -1.84
CA GLU A 28 11.14 12.40 -1.22
C GLU A 28 12.13 11.25 -1.30
N MET A 29 13.39 11.55 -1.62
CA MET A 29 14.44 10.54 -1.73
C MET A 29 15.17 10.41 -0.40
N LYS A 30 15.43 9.18 0.04
CA LYS A 30 16.33 8.95 1.17
C LYS A 30 17.72 9.45 0.83
N GLN A 31 18.33 10.17 1.77
CA GLN A 31 19.72 10.60 1.67
C GLN A 31 20.65 9.42 1.96
N ASN A 32 20.86 8.57 0.96
CA ASN A 32 21.86 7.51 0.98
C ASN A 32 22.79 7.67 -0.23
N VAL A 33 24.10 7.72 0.02
CA VAL A 33 25.13 8.00 -1.00
C VAL A 33 25.29 6.85 -2.00
N LEU A 34 24.92 5.63 -1.63
CA LEU A 34 25.13 4.42 -2.44
C LEU A 34 23.85 3.91 -3.13
N VAL A 35 22.67 4.20 -2.58
CA VAL A 35 21.39 3.70 -3.11
C VAL A 35 20.36 4.83 -3.14
N SER A 36 19.88 5.17 -4.34
CA SER A 36 18.74 6.06 -4.51
C SER A 36 17.45 5.28 -4.32
N GLN A 37 16.65 5.66 -3.32
CA GLN A 37 15.33 5.10 -3.09
C GLN A 37 14.40 6.17 -2.52
N PRO A 38 13.10 6.15 -2.86
CA PRO A 38 12.13 7.02 -2.22
C PRO A 38 11.98 6.66 -0.74
N THR A 39 11.58 7.63 0.06
CA THR A 39 11.04 7.43 1.40
C THR A 39 9.72 6.66 1.29
N ALA A 40 9.43 5.82 2.29
CA ALA A 40 8.20 5.06 2.31
C ALA A 40 6.99 5.98 2.44
N PHE A 41 5.94 5.69 1.68
CA PHE A 41 4.67 6.41 1.75
C PHE A 41 3.79 5.83 2.86
N GLU A 42 3.10 6.70 3.61
CA GLU A 42 2.03 6.26 4.50
C GLU A 42 0.74 6.03 3.69
N VAL A 43 0.30 4.76 3.65
CA VAL A 43 -0.87 4.33 2.90
C VAL A 43 -1.72 3.38 3.74
N ASP A 44 -3.03 3.40 3.47
CA ASP A 44 -3.96 2.37 3.93
C ASP A 44 -4.10 1.31 2.85
N ILE A 45 -3.89 0.05 3.22
CA ILE A 45 -4.03 -1.11 2.34
C ILE A 45 -5.14 -1.99 2.89
N LYS A 46 -6.19 -2.20 2.10
CA LYS A 46 -7.33 -3.04 2.48
C LYS A 46 -7.73 -3.95 1.31
N PRO A 47 -8.29 -5.14 1.55
CA PRO A 47 -8.86 -5.93 0.47
C PRO A 47 -9.90 -5.12 -0.30
N ARG A 48 -9.93 -5.24 -1.64
CA ARG A 48 -10.88 -4.50 -2.49
C ARG A 48 -12.34 -4.86 -2.23
N SER A 49 -12.58 -6.10 -1.78
CA SER A 49 -13.90 -6.56 -1.38
C SER A 49 -13.78 -7.76 -0.45
N GLU A 50 -14.89 -8.13 0.18
CA GLU A 50 -15.01 -9.31 1.04
C GLU A 50 -14.56 -10.60 0.33
N LYS A 51 -14.87 -10.75 -0.96
CA LYS A 51 -14.41 -11.89 -1.76
C LYS A 51 -12.87 -11.95 -1.85
N HIS A 52 -12.21 -10.80 -2.04
CA HIS A 52 -10.75 -10.74 -2.07
C HIS A 52 -10.17 -11.06 -0.68
N GLU A 53 -10.81 -10.61 0.39
CA GLU A 53 -10.41 -10.95 1.76
C GLU A 53 -10.50 -12.45 2.04
N GLN A 54 -11.60 -13.11 1.65
CA GLN A 54 -11.76 -14.56 1.81
C GLN A 54 -10.69 -15.35 1.06
N ILE A 55 -10.36 -14.95 -0.17
CA ILE A 55 -9.28 -15.58 -0.96
C ILE A 55 -7.93 -15.41 -0.24
N LEU A 56 -7.63 -14.20 0.25
CA LEU A 56 -6.39 -13.92 0.97
C LEU A 56 -6.28 -14.76 2.25
N ARG A 57 -7.36 -14.91 3.01
CA ARG A 57 -7.38 -15.76 4.21
C ARG A 57 -7.14 -17.23 3.87
N ALA A 58 -7.82 -17.75 2.85
CA ALA A 58 -7.63 -19.12 2.40
C ALA A 58 -6.19 -19.42 1.91
N TRP A 59 -5.47 -18.41 1.44
CA TRP A 59 -4.06 -18.53 1.05
C TRP A 59 -3.10 -18.55 2.25
N VAL A 60 -3.47 -17.94 3.37
CA VAL A 60 -2.64 -17.91 4.59
C VAL A 60 -2.76 -19.20 5.40
N ASP A 61 -3.90 -19.90 5.30
CA ASP A 61 -4.15 -21.18 5.97
C ASP A 61 -3.55 -22.42 5.23
N ILE A 62 -2.74 -22.19 4.19
CA ILE A 62 -1.98 -23.23 3.43
C ILE A 62 -0.52 -23.20 3.86
#